data_AF-A0A0Q8RJ02-F1
#
_entry.id   AF-A0A0Q8RJ02-F1
#
_cell.length_a   1.000
_cell.length_b   1.000
_cell.length_c   1.000
_cell.angle_alpha   90.00
_cell.angle_beta   90.00
_cell.angle_gamma   90.00
#
_symmetry.space_group_name_H-M   'P 1'
#
loop_
_entity.id
_entity.type
_entity.pdbx_description
1 polymer ?
#
loop_
_entity_poly.entity_id
_entity_poly.type
_entity_poly.pdbx_seq_one_letter_code
_entity_poly.pdbx_strand_id
1 'polypeptide(L)'
;MSVHQLLEARRADQGVGLVYIARRAKLPAELTTGAIVKRIRKWVAKAKFPPPVTPRIYRGELLDGADAVWVHARWDKAHVDAWFDNRTPPELRVVDDGYLRSHVAGLLDSRAEAMFAGGAR
;
A
#
# COMPACT_ATOMS: atom_id res chain seq x y z
N MET A 1 0.38 -14.13 18.90
CA MET A 1 1.07 -13.10 18.08
C MET A 1 2.45 -13.64 17.73
N SER A 2 2.74 -13.87 16.45
CA SER A 2 4.03 -14.46 16.03
C SER A 2 5.08 -13.37 15.76
N VAL A 3 6.38 -13.73 15.83
CA VAL A 3 7.51 -12.84 15.51
C VAL A 3 7.40 -12.26 14.09
N HIS A 4 6.78 -13.00 13.17
CA HIS A 4 6.51 -12.57 11.81
C HIS A 4 5.49 -11.42 11.76
N GLN A 5 4.44 -11.48 12.59
CA GLN A 5 3.43 -10.42 12.70
C GLN A 5 4.01 -9.14 13.34
N LEU A 6 4.96 -9.27 14.26
CA LEU A 6 5.67 -8.13 14.85
C LEU A 6 6.63 -7.46 13.86
N LEU A 7 7.30 -8.25 13.00
CA LEU A 7 8.14 -7.71 11.93
C LEU A 7 7.32 -7.02 10.83
N GLU A 8 6.16 -7.57 10.48
CA GLU A 8 5.23 -6.96 9.51
C GLU A 8 4.60 -5.68 10.06
N ALA A 9 4.20 -5.66 11.34
CA ALA A 9 3.72 -4.44 12.00
C ALA A 9 4.82 -3.35 12.08
N ARG A 10 6.08 -3.74 12.34
CA ARG A 10 7.22 -2.82 12.36
C ARG A 10 7.61 -2.32 10.95
N ARG A 11 7.35 -3.11 9.90
CA ARG A 11 7.55 -2.71 8.49
C ARG A 11 6.43 -1.79 7.98
N ALA A 12 5.18 -2.01 8.41
CA ALA A 12 4.06 -1.12 8.13
C ALA A 12 4.29 0.30 8.70
N ASP A 13 4.98 0.41 9.85
CA ASP A 13 5.34 1.69 10.48
C ASP A 13 6.47 2.44 9.73
N GLN A 14 7.13 1.80 8.75
CA GLN A 14 8.16 2.42 7.90
C GLN A 14 7.66 2.83 6.52
N GLY A 15 6.34 2.91 6.31
CA GLY A 15 5.79 3.41 5.05
C GLY A 15 6.34 4.79 4.67
N VAL A 16 6.75 4.97 3.42
CA VAL A 16 7.18 6.27 2.88
C VAL A 16 6.16 6.81 1.90
N GLY A 17 6.10 8.14 1.78
CA GLY A 17 5.20 8.83 0.85
C GLY A 17 5.95 9.54 -0.27
N LEU A 18 5.19 10.26 -1.12
CA LEU A 18 5.71 10.96 -2.29
C LEU A 18 6.90 11.88 -2.00
N VAL A 19 6.86 12.62 -0.88
CA VAL A 19 7.92 13.58 -0.51
C VAL A 19 9.26 12.89 -0.31
N TYR A 20 9.26 11.72 0.33
CA TYR A 20 10.47 10.93 0.53
C TYR A 20 11.05 10.47 -0.81
N ILE A 21 10.20 9.90 -1.66
CA ILE A 21 10.59 9.42 -2.99
C ILE A 21 11.13 10.57 -3.85
N ALA A 22 10.48 11.73 -3.83
CA ALA A 22 10.91 12.91 -4.57
C ALA A 22 12.29 13.39 -4.11
N ARG A 23 12.54 13.44 -2.80
CA ARG A 23 13.86 13.76 -2.23
C ARG A 23 14.90 12.72 -2.65
N ARG A 24 14.57 11.43 -2.57
CA ARG A 24 15.49 10.33 -2.91
C ARG A 24 15.89 10.36 -4.39
N ALA A 25 14.94 10.69 -5.26
CA ALA A 25 15.16 10.89 -6.68
C ALA A 25 15.81 12.24 -7.04
N LYS A 26 16.12 13.09 -6.05
CA LYS A 26 16.63 14.45 -6.23
C LYS A 26 15.77 15.26 -7.22
N LEU A 27 14.45 15.12 -7.11
CA LEU A 27 13.52 15.89 -7.92
C LEU A 27 13.55 17.37 -7.52
N PRO A 28 13.37 18.30 -8.47
CA PRO A 28 13.31 19.73 -8.17
C PRO A 28 12.23 20.06 -7.12
N ALA A 29 12.56 20.97 -6.21
CA ALA A 29 11.67 21.34 -5.10
C ALA A 29 10.40 22.06 -5.59
N GLU A 30 10.47 22.78 -6.72
CA GLU A 30 9.32 23.43 -7.34
C GLU A 30 8.32 22.47 -8.03
N LEU A 31 8.60 21.16 -8.12
CA LEU A 31 7.65 20.25 -8.73
C LEU A 31 6.36 20.15 -7.91
N THR A 32 5.24 20.37 -8.60
CA THR A 32 3.92 20.17 -8.02
C THR A 32 3.68 18.70 -7.66
N THR A 33 2.84 18.46 -6.66
CA THR A 33 2.44 17.10 -6.25
C THR A 33 1.92 16.28 -7.44
N GLY A 34 1.15 16.88 -8.35
CA GLY A 34 0.65 16.22 -9.55
C GLY A 34 1.77 15.79 -10.51
N ALA A 35 2.81 16.60 -10.67
CA ALA A 35 3.97 16.25 -11.48
C ALA A 35 4.79 15.11 -10.85
N ILE A 36 4.95 15.10 -9.53
CA ILE A 36 5.60 14.00 -8.78
C ILE A 36 4.82 12.70 -8.98
N VAL A 37 3.50 12.72 -8.79
CA VAL A 37 2.61 11.55 -9.01
C VAL A 37 2.76 11.04 -10.45
N LYS A 38 2.65 11.91 -11.46
CA LYS A 38 2.77 11.53 -12.87
C LYS A 38 4.13 10.89 -13.18
N ARG A 39 5.20 11.36 -12.53
CA ARG A 39 6.55 10.81 -12.71
C ARG A 39 6.70 9.44 -12.05
N ILE A 40 6.24 9.28 -10.81
CA ILE A 40 6.28 7.99 -10.11
C ILE A 40 5.42 6.94 -10.83
N ARG A 41 4.26 7.31 -11.36
CA ARG A 41 3.44 6.43 -12.22
C ARG A 41 4.23 5.86 -13.39
N LYS A 42 5.01 6.69 -14.07
CA LYS A 42 5.86 6.24 -15.18
C LYS A 42 6.95 5.27 -14.69
N TRP A 43 7.51 5.48 -13.51
CA TRP A 43 8.50 4.56 -12.94
C TRP A 43 7.89 3.21 -12.59
N VAL A 44 6.70 3.19 -11.99
CA VAL A 44 5.98 1.94 -11.68
C VAL A 44 5.64 1.20 -12.98
N ALA A 45 5.11 1.91 -13.97
CA ALA A 45 4.69 1.30 -15.23
C ALA A 45 5.84 0.83 -16.14
N LYS A 46 7.00 1.50 -16.12
CA LYS A 46 8.06 1.28 -17.12
C LYS A 46 9.44 0.95 -16.57
N ALA A 47 9.73 1.29 -15.32
CA ALA A 47 11.07 1.21 -14.75
C ALA A 47 11.18 0.20 -13.59
N LYS A 48 10.20 -0.70 -13.47
CA LYS A 48 10.13 -1.71 -12.39
C LYS A 48 10.24 -1.09 -10.98
N PHE A 49 9.79 0.15 -10.82
CA PHE A 49 9.71 0.78 -9.50
C PHE A 49 8.61 0.07 -8.68
N PRO A 50 8.81 -0.17 -7.37
CA PRO A 50 7.83 -0.88 -6.56
C PRO A 50 6.48 -0.16 -6.57
N PRO A 51 5.37 -0.89 -6.73
CA PRO A 51 4.03 -0.31 -6.61
C PRO A 51 3.76 0.10 -5.14
N PRO A 52 2.80 1.00 -4.91
CA PRO A 52 2.38 1.34 -3.55
C PRO A 52 1.77 0.14 -2.84
N VAL A 53 1.99 0.04 -1.52
CA VAL A 53 1.44 -1.05 -0.67
C VAL A 53 -0.03 -0.85 -0.35
N THR A 54 -0.52 0.38 -0.47
CA THR A 54 -1.94 0.72 -0.27
C THR A 54 -2.66 0.68 -1.61
N PRO A 55 -3.60 -0.25 -1.83
CA PRO A 55 -4.47 -0.18 -3.00
C PRO A 55 -5.34 1.08 -2.93
N ARG A 56 -5.75 1.60 -4.09
CA ARG A 56 -6.57 2.81 -4.17
C ARG A 56 -7.97 2.46 -4.62
N ILE A 57 -8.97 2.73 -3.80
CA ILE A 57 -10.37 2.67 -4.22
C ILE A 57 -10.75 4.03 -4.81
N TYR A 58 -11.15 4.07 -6.08
CA TYR A 58 -11.60 5.29 -6.74
C TYR A 58 -12.84 4.99 -7.58
N ARG A 59 -13.94 5.72 -7.31
CA ARG A 59 -15.24 5.51 -7.98
C ARG A 59 -15.75 4.07 -7.93
N GLY A 60 -15.48 3.35 -6.84
CA GLY A 60 -15.88 1.96 -6.65
C GLY A 60 -14.94 0.94 -7.28
N GLU A 61 -13.91 1.37 -8.02
CA GLU A 61 -12.93 0.48 -8.61
C GLU A 61 -11.68 0.38 -7.74
N LEU A 62 -11.17 -0.84 -7.58
CA LEU A 62 -9.89 -1.12 -6.95
C LEU A 62 -8.79 -0.90 -7.98
N LEU A 63 -8.02 0.18 -7.82
CA LEU A 63 -6.87 0.49 -8.65
C LEU A 63 -5.59 -0.06 -8.00
N ASP A 64 -4.74 -0.66 -8.83
CA ASP A 64 -3.47 -1.28 -8.46
C ASP A 64 -2.30 -0.69 -9.27
N GLY A 65 -1.08 -1.17 -9.01
CA GLY A 65 0.11 -0.83 -9.79
C GLY A 65 0.36 0.68 -9.95
N ALA A 66 0.45 1.15 -11.19
CA ALA A 66 0.66 2.57 -11.49
C ALA A 66 -0.60 3.41 -11.21
N ASP A 67 -1.80 2.85 -11.39
CA ASP A 67 -3.05 3.59 -11.22
C ASP A 67 -3.39 3.81 -9.73
N ALA A 68 -2.85 2.94 -8.87
CA ALA A 68 -2.83 3.11 -7.43
C ALA A 68 -1.94 4.27 -6.94
N VAL A 69 -1.10 4.89 -7.78
CA VAL A 69 -0.24 6.01 -7.35
C VAL A 69 -1.07 7.30 -7.26
N TRP A 70 -1.13 7.87 -6.06
CA TRP A 70 -1.82 9.14 -5.76
C TRP A 70 -1.14 9.87 -4.59
N VAL A 71 -1.69 11.02 -4.18
CA VAL A 71 -1.06 11.92 -3.19
C VAL A 71 -0.77 11.26 -1.84
N HIS A 72 -1.63 10.35 -1.38
CA HIS A 72 -1.49 9.65 -0.11
C HIS A 72 -1.07 8.18 -0.27
N ALA A 73 -0.61 7.78 -1.46
CA ALA A 73 -0.05 6.46 -1.66
C ALA A 73 1.16 6.24 -0.73
N ARG A 74 1.29 5.01 -0.23
CA ARG A 74 2.39 4.60 0.66
C ARG A 74 3.18 3.49 -0.01
N TRP A 75 4.49 3.47 0.24
CA TRP A 75 5.41 2.44 -0.24
C TRP A 75 6.19 1.84 0.92
N ASP A 76 6.64 0.61 0.75
CA ASP A 76 7.67 0.05 1.63
C ASP A 76 9.00 0.77 1.39
N LYS A 77 9.58 1.31 2.47
CA LYS A 77 10.83 2.07 2.39
C LYS A 77 12.01 1.24 1.90
N ALA A 78 12.12 -0.03 2.32
CA ALA A 78 13.23 -0.88 1.95
C ALA A 78 13.22 -1.19 0.45
N HIS A 79 12.04 -1.43 -0.13
CA HIS A 79 11.90 -1.62 -1.58
C HIS A 79 12.23 -0.36 -2.38
N VAL A 80 11.77 0.81 -1.91
CA VAL A 80 12.08 2.09 -2.55
C VAL A 80 13.58 2.35 -2.52
N ASP A 81 14.22 2.21 -1.35
CA ASP A 81 15.66 2.41 -1.20
C ASP A 81 16.46 1.44 -2.07
N ALA A 82 16.10 0.16 -2.06
CA ALA A 82 16.76 -0.87 -2.87
C ALA A 82 16.69 -0.56 -4.37
N TRP A 83 15.54 -0.07 -4.87
CA TRP A 83 15.40 0.34 -6.26
C TRP A 83 16.31 1.52 -6.60
N PHE A 84 16.41 2.53 -5.73
CA PHE A 84 17.32 3.67 -5.95
C PHE A 84 18.80 3.27 -5.82
N ASP A 85 19.12 2.29 -4.98
CA ASP A 85 20.48 1.82 -4.72
C ASP A 85 20.93 0.69 -5.67
N ASN A 86 20.07 0.28 -6.62
CA ASN A 86 20.27 -0.88 -7.50
C ASN A 86 20.62 -2.18 -6.74
N ARG A 87 20.05 -2.37 -5.56
CA ARG A 87 20.22 -3.58 -4.75
C ARG A 87 18.98 -4.47 -4.87
N THR A 88 19.15 -5.78 -4.69
CA THR A 88 18.01 -6.72 -4.68
C THR A 88 17.16 -6.48 -3.44
N PRO A 89 15.87 -6.12 -3.58
CA PRO A 89 15.00 -5.94 -2.43
C PRO A 89 14.60 -7.28 -1.80
N PRO A 90 14.21 -7.32 -0.52
CA PRO A 90 13.54 -8.48 0.08
C PRO A 90 12.21 -8.76 -0.65
N GLU A 91 11.72 -10.00 -0.66
CA GLU A 91 10.46 -10.32 -1.36
C GLU A 91 9.27 -9.51 -0.82
N LEU A 92 8.53 -8.88 -1.73
CA LEU A 92 7.25 -8.23 -1.46
C LEU A 92 6.21 -9.32 -1.24
N ARG A 93 5.82 -9.58 0.02
CA ARG A 93 4.55 -10.26 0.29
C ARG A 93 3.43 -9.26 0.04
N VAL A 94 2.90 -9.28 -1.18
CA VAL A 94 1.54 -8.78 -1.42
C VAL A 94 0.66 -9.66 -0.54
N VAL A 95 0.07 -9.09 0.51
CA VAL A 95 -0.92 -9.80 1.29
C VAL A 95 -2.07 -10.05 0.33
N ASP A 96 -2.24 -11.31 -0.05
CA ASP A 96 -3.30 -11.75 -0.93
C ASP A 96 -4.64 -11.37 -0.27
N ASP A 97 -5.46 -10.58 -0.98
CA ASP A 97 -6.73 -10.00 -0.52
C ASP A 97 -7.72 -11.05 -0.01
N GLY A 98 -7.46 -12.34 -0.27
CA GLY A 98 -8.21 -13.46 0.29
C GLY A 98 -8.33 -13.41 1.81
N TYR A 99 -7.27 -13.02 2.53
CA TYR A 99 -7.29 -12.96 4.00
C TYR A 99 -8.12 -11.76 4.52
N LEU A 100 -8.04 -10.60 3.86
CA LEU A 100 -8.85 -9.43 4.20
C LEU A 100 -10.33 -9.66 3.88
N ARG A 101 -10.64 -10.28 2.73
CA ARG A 101 -12.02 -10.61 2.34
C ARG A 101 -12.65 -11.66 3.26
N SER A 102 -11.93 -12.71 3.64
CA SER A 102 -12.46 -13.72 4.56
C SER A 102 -12.64 -13.18 5.98
N HIS A 103 -11.73 -12.31 6.44
CA HIS A 103 -11.82 -11.71 7.77
C HIS A 103 -12.97 -10.69 7.87
N VAL A 104 -13.19 -9.87 6.84
CA VAL A 104 -14.32 -8.93 6.78
C VAL A 104 -15.66 -9.69 6.65
N ALA A 105 -15.72 -10.76 5.84
CA ALA A 105 -16.91 -11.60 5.75
C ALA A 105 -17.26 -12.25 7.11
N GLY A 106 -16.27 -12.82 7.81
CA GLY A 106 -16.49 -13.41 9.14
C GLY A 106 -16.90 -12.39 10.21
N LEU A 107 -16.40 -11.15 10.13
CA LEU A 107 -16.79 -10.05 11.02
C LEU A 107 -18.21 -9.53 10.75
N LEU A 108 -18.66 -9.53 9.50
CA LEU A 108 -20.03 -9.14 9.12
C LEU A 108 -21.05 -10.21 9.52
N ASP A 109 -20.72 -11.49 9.33
CA ASP A 109 -21.57 -12.62 9.75
C ASP A 109 -21.74 -12.68 11.27
N SER A 110 -20.64 -12.50 12.03
CA SER A 110 -20.70 -12.48 13.50
C SER A 110 -21.55 -11.32 14.03
N ARG A 111 -21.57 -10.19 13.31
CA ARG A 111 -22.36 -9.01 13.68
C ARG A 111 -23.84 -9.16 13.30
N ALA A 112 -24.13 -9.86 12.21
CA ALA A 112 -25.49 -10.22 11.83
C ALA A 112 -26.11 -11.20 12.85
N GLU A 113 -25.39 -12.25 13.25
CA GLU A 113 -25.86 -13.20 14.28
C GLU A 113 -26.16 -12.50 15.62
N ALA A 114 -25.32 -11.55 16.04
CA ALA A 114 -25.54 -10.77 17.26
C ALA A 114 -26.77 -9.84 17.18
N MET A 115 -27.14 -9.35 15.99
CA MET A 115 -28.34 -8.54 15.80
C MET A 115 -29.63 -9.37 15.76
N PHE A 116 -29.60 -10.59 15.23
CA PHE A 116 -30.76 -11.48 15.21
C PHE A 116 -30.99 -12.22 16.53
N ALA A 117 -29.95 -12.50 17.32
CA ALA A 117 -30.07 -13.12 18.64
C ALA A 117 -30.62 -12.18 19.74
N GLY A 118 -30.64 -10.87 19.51
CA GLY A 118 -31.17 -9.86 20.42
C GLY A 118 -32.68 -9.57 20.29
N GLY A 119 -33.37 -10.16 19.32
CA GLY A 119 -34.77 -9.88 18.99
C GLY A 119 -35.80 -10.86 19.56
N ALA A 120 -35.41 -11.79 20.42
CA ALA A 120 -36.32 -12.75 21.04
C ALA A 120 -36.43 -12.50 22.55
N ARG A 121 -37.17 -11.45 22.93
CA ARG A 121 -37.86 -11.35 24.22
C ARG A 121 -39.20 -10.68 24.04
#